data_AF-A0A1Y2HW23-F1
#
_entry.id   AF-A0A1Y2HW23-F1
#
_cell.length_a   1.000
_cell.length_b   1.000
_cell.length_c   1.000
_cell.angle_alpha   90.00
_cell.angle_beta   90.00
_cell.angle_gamma   90.00
#
_symmetry.space_group_name_H-M   'P 1'
#
loop_
_entity.id
_entity.type
_entity.pdbx_description
1 polymer ?
#
loop_
_entity_poly.entity_id
_entity_poly.type
_entity_poly.pdbx_seq_one_letter_code
_entity_poly.pdbx_strand_id
1 'polypeptide(L)'
;MSQVQVKFFTSQQEYSVPSAAILVPTAFKRRALSEIINHLLGKSESDQVTFDFLIDGVLLRTSLDSYLSQHGLSAENTVSIEYMVSLPPPKPVAAFQADDWISAVSVVSTDRFVTAGYDGVVRMWDRAGETLVKHQLGTAPLKALTHVKGNASEASPVVRVAVAGMNQKVSIMDLQGASRQRYSSHLYTASWDGSIKVYSISESAIESAVASPPTKKAKKNDTSSAPMAAPAPQLQALGSLTGHVGAVNSVAAGSATVAYSPRAGLIASGHADPVIRLWDSRSSEATLVKARLVGHRNQVASVAWAPESAYHLASASLDGSVRVFDIRSPSQSLHTVQAPEDLEAKTAPKMPVAKRLCVTWGHGLVASGGEDCQLNVWEAPEFA
;
A
#
# COMPACT_ATOMS: atom_id res chain seq x y z
N MET A 1 -35.33 -11.03 26.63
CA MET A 1 -34.22 -10.81 25.68
C MET A 1 -33.46 -12.13 25.56
N SER A 2 -33.24 -12.66 24.37
CA SER A 2 -32.42 -13.85 24.16
C SER A 2 -30.97 -13.55 24.55
N GLN A 3 -30.34 -14.50 25.23
CA GLN A 3 -28.95 -14.44 25.66
C GLN A 3 -28.18 -15.60 25.04
N VAL A 4 -26.87 -15.42 24.89
CA VAL A 4 -25.94 -16.45 24.44
C VAL A 4 -24.74 -16.49 25.38
N GLN A 5 -24.20 -17.69 25.59
CA GLN A 5 -23.00 -17.87 26.38
C GLN A 5 -21.77 -17.56 25.52
N VAL A 6 -20.93 -16.63 25.97
CA VAL A 6 -19.76 -16.14 25.24
C VAL A 6 -18.50 -16.36 26.06
N LYS A 7 -17.43 -16.80 25.40
CA LYS A 7 -16.08 -16.87 25.96
C LYS A 7 -15.15 -15.96 25.19
N PHE A 8 -14.64 -14.93 25.86
CA PHE A 8 -13.69 -14.00 25.26
C PHE A 8 -12.25 -14.54 25.37
N PHE A 9 -11.47 -14.30 24.33
CA PHE A 9 -10.03 -14.53 24.31
C PHE A 9 -9.36 -13.53 23.37
N THR A 10 -8.07 -13.28 23.58
CA THR A 10 -7.28 -12.38 22.72
C THR A 10 -5.85 -12.88 22.62
N SER A 11 -5.19 -12.57 21.51
CA SER A 11 -3.73 -12.74 21.38
C SER A 11 -2.95 -11.58 22.00
N GLN A 12 -3.60 -10.45 22.33
CA GLN A 12 -2.97 -9.27 22.90
C GLN A 12 -2.95 -9.38 24.43
N GLN A 13 -1.83 -9.85 24.97
CA GLN A 13 -1.68 -10.19 26.40
C GLN A 13 -2.00 -9.01 27.34
N GLU A 14 -1.73 -7.77 26.92
CA GLU A 14 -2.04 -6.55 27.66
C GLU A 14 -3.55 -6.30 27.88
N TYR A 15 -4.41 -6.84 27.00
CA TYR A 15 -5.86 -6.74 27.11
C TYR A 15 -6.50 -8.04 27.55
N SER A 16 -5.75 -8.99 28.11
CA SER A 16 -6.28 -10.31 28.50
C SER A 16 -7.29 -10.18 29.64
N VAL A 17 -8.52 -10.64 29.41
CA VAL A 17 -9.55 -10.79 30.45
C VAL A 17 -9.68 -12.26 30.87
N PRO A 18 -10.26 -12.57 32.06
CA PRO A 18 -10.53 -13.94 32.45
C PRO A 18 -11.39 -14.68 31.42
N SER A 19 -10.98 -15.87 31.01
CA SER A 19 -11.66 -16.65 29.96
C SER A 19 -12.91 -17.40 30.48
N ALA A 20 -13.59 -16.83 31.47
CA ALA A 20 -14.84 -17.35 31.99
C ALA A 20 -15.96 -17.11 30.97
N ALA A 21 -16.88 -18.07 30.85
CA ALA A 21 -18.02 -17.92 29.98
C ALA A 21 -19.06 -17.01 30.64
N ILE A 22 -19.51 -15.98 29.92
CA ILE A 22 -20.50 -15.00 30.41
C ILE A 22 -21.74 -15.00 29.52
N LEU A 23 -22.90 -14.68 30.11
CA LEU A 23 -24.15 -14.51 29.35
C LEU A 23 -24.25 -13.09 28.81
N VAL A 24 -24.44 -12.97 27.50
CA VAL A 24 -24.54 -11.69 26.80
C VAL A 24 -25.84 -11.64 25.99
N PRO A 25 -26.57 -10.51 25.96
CA PRO A 25 -27.74 -10.37 25.08
C PRO A 25 -27.37 -10.53 23.61
N THR A 26 -28.13 -11.32 22.85
CA THR A 26 -27.82 -11.60 21.43
C THR A 26 -27.98 -10.37 20.52
N ALA A 27 -28.70 -9.34 20.98
CA ALA A 27 -28.81 -8.06 20.28
C ALA A 27 -27.52 -7.22 20.32
N PHE A 28 -26.54 -7.61 21.14
CA PHE A 28 -25.31 -6.85 21.28
C PHE A 28 -24.53 -6.86 19.97
N LYS A 29 -24.00 -5.68 19.66
CA LYS A 29 -23.11 -5.40 18.53
C LYS A 29 -21.72 -5.10 19.07
N ARG A 30 -20.78 -4.93 18.14
CA ARG A 30 -19.40 -4.50 18.41
C ARG A 30 -19.23 -3.51 19.57
N ARG A 31 -19.97 -2.39 19.57
CA ARG A 31 -19.84 -1.35 20.60
C ARG A 31 -20.14 -1.87 22.01
N ALA A 32 -21.27 -2.55 22.19
CA ALA A 32 -21.67 -3.09 23.49
C ALA A 32 -20.69 -4.16 23.99
N LEU A 33 -20.19 -5.02 23.08
CA LEU A 33 -19.15 -5.99 23.42
C LEU A 33 -17.84 -5.30 23.83
N SER A 34 -17.45 -4.21 23.15
CA SER A 34 -16.28 -3.41 23.51
C SER A 34 -16.44 -2.78 24.90
N GLU A 35 -17.63 -2.30 25.25
CA GLU A 35 -17.94 -1.76 26.58
C GLU A 35 -17.81 -2.85 27.67
N ILE A 36 -18.24 -4.09 27.40
CA ILE A 36 -18.01 -5.22 28.32
C ILE A 36 -16.51 -5.46 28.54
N ILE A 37 -15.70 -5.54 27.48
CA ILE A 37 -14.27 -5.79 27.61
C ILE A 37 -13.59 -4.68 28.43
N ASN A 38 -13.89 -3.41 28.16
CA ASN A 38 -13.34 -2.29 28.94
C ASN A 38 -13.75 -2.37 30.42
N HIS A 39 -14.99 -2.75 30.71
CA HIS A 39 -15.44 -2.96 32.08
C HIS A 39 -14.68 -4.10 32.77
N LEU A 40 -14.48 -5.24 32.08
CA LEU A 40 -13.71 -6.37 32.60
C LEU A 40 -12.23 -6.04 32.81
N LEU A 41 -11.67 -5.12 32.02
CA LEU A 41 -10.31 -4.60 32.19
C LEU A 41 -10.21 -3.53 33.28
N GLY A 42 -11.33 -3.07 33.86
CA GLY A 42 -11.35 -2.00 34.86
C GLY A 42 -10.94 -0.63 34.30
N LYS A 43 -11.10 -0.40 32.99
CA LYS A 43 -10.76 0.86 32.32
C LYS A 43 -11.77 1.96 32.67
N SER A 44 -11.27 3.16 32.97
CA SER A 44 -12.12 4.35 33.15
C SER A 44 -12.63 4.86 31.79
N GLU A 45 -13.65 5.72 31.78
CA GLU A 45 -14.20 6.30 30.55
C GLU A 45 -13.14 7.03 29.68
N SER A 46 -12.11 7.59 30.29
CA SER A 46 -11.03 8.31 29.61
C SER A 46 -9.98 7.39 28.96
N ASP A 47 -9.95 6.11 29.31
CA ASP A 47 -8.94 5.12 28.90
C ASP A 47 -9.59 3.92 28.17
N GLN A 48 -10.79 4.12 27.63
CA GLN A 48 -11.49 3.07 26.90
C GLN A 48 -10.82 2.80 25.55
N VAL A 49 -10.59 1.52 25.29
CA VAL A 49 -10.05 1.04 24.02
C VAL A 49 -11.21 0.49 23.19
N THR A 50 -11.20 0.79 21.89
CA THR A 50 -12.19 0.22 20.98
C THR A 50 -11.71 -1.14 20.49
N PHE A 51 -12.54 -2.17 20.61
CA PHE A 51 -12.23 -3.52 20.16
C PHE A 51 -13.07 -3.93 18.94
N ASP A 52 -12.45 -4.68 18.03
CA ASP A 52 -13.11 -5.50 17.02
C ASP A 52 -13.16 -6.96 17.48
N PHE A 53 -14.17 -7.68 17.00
CA PHE A 53 -14.48 -9.03 17.45
C PHE A 53 -14.51 -9.97 16.25
N LEU A 54 -13.86 -11.12 16.38
CA LEU A 54 -13.84 -12.18 15.37
C LEU A 54 -14.49 -13.43 15.95
N ILE A 55 -15.30 -14.08 15.13
CA ILE A 55 -15.90 -15.38 15.43
C ILE A 55 -15.48 -16.29 14.27
N ASP A 56 -14.76 -17.37 14.57
CA ASP A 56 -14.19 -18.29 13.56
C ASP A 56 -13.40 -17.56 12.44
N GLY A 57 -12.63 -16.53 12.81
CA GLY A 57 -11.84 -15.73 11.86
C GLY A 57 -12.65 -14.77 11.00
N VAL A 58 -13.93 -14.52 11.33
CA VAL A 58 -14.78 -13.54 10.62
C VAL A 58 -15.10 -12.37 11.54
N LEU A 59 -14.79 -11.16 11.09
CA LEU A 59 -15.13 -9.95 11.84
C LEU A 59 -16.66 -9.80 12.02
N LEU A 60 -17.09 -9.58 13.26
CA LEU A 60 -18.47 -9.33 13.64
C LEU A 60 -18.89 -7.91 13.21
N ARG A 61 -19.64 -7.80 12.11
CA ARG A 61 -20.20 -6.52 11.60
C ARG A 61 -21.66 -6.29 11.95
N THR A 62 -22.34 -7.31 12.47
CA THR A 62 -23.76 -7.29 12.84
C THR A 62 -23.94 -7.45 14.36
N SER A 63 -25.18 -7.64 14.82
CA SER A 63 -25.44 -8.21 16.14
C SER A 63 -25.11 -9.70 16.18
N LEU A 64 -24.92 -10.25 17.38
CA LEU A 64 -24.69 -11.68 17.59
C LEU A 64 -25.85 -12.52 17.04
N ASP A 65 -27.10 -12.10 17.23
CA ASP A 65 -28.27 -12.83 16.70
C ASP A 65 -28.20 -13.07 15.18
N SER A 66 -27.86 -12.02 14.43
CA SER A 66 -27.82 -12.00 12.98
C SER A 66 -26.63 -12.82 12.49
N TYR A 67 -25.50 -12.71 13.19
CA TYR A 67 -24.32 -13.53 12.92
C TYR A 67 -24.62 -15.02 13.12
N LEU A 68 -25.15 -15.40 14.28
CA LEU A 68 -25.47 -16.79 14.61
C LEU A 68 -26.49 -17.37 13.61
N SER A 69 -27.51 -16.60 13.25
CA SER A 69 -28.52 -17.01 12.27
C SER A 69 -27.92 -17.21 10.87
N GLN A 70 -27.05 -16.29 10.41
CA GLN A 70 -26.41 -16.37 9.09
C GLN A 70 -25.44 -17.55 8.99
N HIS A 71 -24.79 -17.91 10.09
CA HIS A 71 -23.81 -18.99 10.15
C HIS A 71 -24.39 -20.33 10.65
N GLY A 72 -25.71 -20.42 10.87
CA GLY A 72 -26.38 -21.65 11.31
C GLY A 72 -25.97 -22.11 12.72
N LEU A 73 -25.51 -21.19 13.57
CA LEU A 73 -25.06 -21.47 14.93
C LEU A 73 -26.23 -21.30 15.92
N SER A 74 -26.35 -22.23 16.88
CA SER A 74 -27.34 -22.13 17.94
C SER A 74 -26.88 -21.17 19.04
N ALA A 75 -27.80 -20.34 19.55
CA ALA A 75 -27.57 -19.51 20.73
C ALA A 75 -27.45 -20.32 22.04
N GLU A 76 -27.76 -21.62 22.01
CA GLU A 76 -27.59 -22.53 23.15
C GLU A 76 -26.14 -22.97 23.37
N ASN A 77 -25.29 -22.83 22.34
CA ASN A 77 -23.88 -23.20 22.43
C ASN A 77 -23.03 -22.02 22.93
N THR A 78 -21.92 -22.36 23.60
CA THR A 78 -20.91 -21.36 23.94
C THR A 78 -20.19 -20.88 22.67
N VAL A 79 -20.20 -19.57 22.45
CA VAL A 79 -19.52 -18.92 21.33
C VAL A 79 -18.17 -18.39 21.79
N SER A 80 -17.09 -18.85 21.17
CA SER A 80 -15.75 -18.30 21.41
C SER A 80 -15.57 -17.06 20.54
N ILE A 81 -15.27 -15.93 21.17
CA ILE A 81 -15.07 -14.65 20.46
C ILE A 81 -13.65 -14.16 20.72
N GLU A 82 -12.87 -14.09 19.65
CA GLU A 82 -11.58 -13.41 19.68
C GLU A 82 -11.83 -11.90 19.64
N TYR A 83 -11.14 -11.13 20.48
CA TYR A 83 -11.17 -9.67 20.39
C TYR A 83 -9.78 -9.09 20.24
N MET A 84 -9.71 -7.96 19.56
CA MET A 84 -8.47 -7.24 19.26
C MET A 84 -8.73 -5.74 19.18
N VAL A 85 -7.70 -4.94 19.43
CA VAL A 85 -7.81 -3.49 19.28
C VAL A 85 -8.25 -3.16 17.84
N SER A 86 -9.27 -2.32 17.75
CA SER A 86 -9.84 -1.89 16.48
C SER A 86 -8.88 -0.94 15.79
N LEU A 87 -8.55 -1.24 14.54
CA LEU A 87 -7.75 -0.34 13.72
C LEU A 87 -8.68 0.75 13.15
N PRO A 88 -8.47 2.05 13.42
CA PRO A 88 -9.30 3.09 12.83
C PRO A 88 -9.11 3.21 11.31
N PRO A 89 -10.07 3.78 10.56
CA PRO A 89 -9.91 4.00 9.12
C PRO A 89 -8.81 5.05 8.86
N PRO A 90 -8.01 4.88 7.79
CA PRO A 90 -7.08 5.93 7.36
C PRO A 90 -7.81 7.25 7.10
N LYS A 91 -7.27 8.36 7.62
CA LYS A 91 -7.92 9.68 7.53
C LYS A 91 -7.40 10.46 6.31
N PRO A 92 -8.26 11.06 5.49
CA PRO A 92 -7.79 11.84 4.33
C PRO A 92 -6.97 13.04 4.80
N VAL A 93 -5.81 13.25 4.17
CA VAL A 93 -4.89 14.35 4.47
C VAL A 93 -4.80 15.31 3.30
N ALA A 94 -4.54 14.79 2.10
CA ALA A 94 -4.34 15.62 0.91
C ALA A 94 -4.62 14.86 -0.39
N ALA A 95 -4.91 15.61 -1.45
CA ALA A 95 -4.95 15.14 -2.82
C ALA A 95 -4.18 16.13 -3.71
N PHE A 96 -3.19 15.66 -4.46
CA PHE A 96 -2.35 16.50 -5.30
C PHE A 96 -2.59 16.18 -6.78
N GLN A 97 -2.87 17.21 -7.57
CA GLN A 97 -3.15 17.06 -9.00
C GLN A 97 -1.86 16.93 -9.81
N ALA A 98 -1.80 15.90 -10.63
CA ALA A 98 -0.76 15.69 -11.65
C ALA A 98 -1.31 15.97 -13.06
N ASP A 99 -0.38 16.15 -14.00
CA ASP A 99 -0.69 16.42 -15.41
C ASP A 99 -1.23 15.19 -16.17
N ASP A 100 -0.97 13.98 -15.64
CA ASP A 100 -1.33 12.70 -16.26
C ASP A 100 -1.45 11.59 -15.19
N TRP A 101 -1.88 10.40 -15.59
CA TRP A 101 -2.13 9.25 -14.73
C TRP A 101 -0.92 8.88 -13.90
N ILE A 102 -1.14 8.62 -12.62
CA ILE A 102 -0.10 8.18 -11.69
C ILE A 102 -0.05 6.66 -11.69
N SER A 103 1.06 6.11 -12.17
CA SER A 103 1.26 4.66 -12.33
C SER A 103 1.90 4.00 -11.11
N ALA A 104 2.72 4.72 -10.35
CA ALA A 104 3.42 4.24 -9.18
C ALA A 104 3.66 5.37 -8.18
N VAL A 105 3.66 5.01 -6.89
CA VAL A 105 3.82 5.95 -5.77
C VAL A 105 4.73 5.34 -4.71
N SER A 106 5.53 6.19 -4.07
CA SER A 106 6.31 5.83 -2.89
C SER A 106 6.36 6.98 -1.89
N VAL A 107 6.30 6.65 -0.60
CA VAL A 107 6.42 7.60 0.51
C VAL A 107 7.85 7.55 1.03
N VAL A 108 8.54 8.68 1.01
CA VAL A 108 9.95 8.80 1.41
C VAL A 108 10.09 9.24 2.86
N SER A 109 9.22 10.14 3.28
CA SER A 109 9.10 10.65 4.63
C SER A 109 7.66 11.10 4.84
N THR A 110 7.35 11.58 6.03
CA THR A 110 6.04 12.15 6.36
C THR A 110 5.66 13.37 5.51
N ASP A 111 6.62 13.95 4.78
CA ASP A 111 6.46 15.19 4.02
C ASP A 111 7.01 15.11 2.57
N ARG A 112 7.41 13.93 2.10
CA ARG A 112 7.96 13.73 0.75
C ARG A 112 7.40 12.49 0.08
N PHE A 113 6.92 12.68 -1.14
CA PHE A 113 6.33 11.62 -1.96
C PHE A 113 7.02 11.58 -3.32
N VAL A 114 7.19 10.40 -3.89
CA VAL A 114 7.69 10.24 -5.27
C VAL A 114 6.67 9.48 -6.09
N THR A 115 6.35 10.00 -7.27
CA THR A 115 5.40 9.38 -8.20
C THR A 115 6.00 9.21 -9.58
N ALA A 116 5.57 8.19 -10.29
CA ALA A 116 5.88 7.99 -11.71
C ALA A 116 4.60 8.05 -12.55
N GLY A 117 4.61 8.83 -13.63
CA GLY A 117 3.44 9.05 -14.49
C GLY A 117 3.47 8.33 -15.84
N TYR A 118 2.30 8.22 -16.47
CA TYR A 118 2.16 7.73 -17.85
C TYR A 118 2.76 8.68 -18.89
N ASP A 119 3.00 9.92 -18.51
CA ASP A 119 3.70 10.95 -19.27
C ASP A 119 5.23 10.76 -19.33
N GLY A 120 5.77 9.72 -18.70
CA GLY A 120 7.20 9.46 -18.70
C GLY A 120 7.98 10.26 -17.64
N VAL A 121 7.28 10.88 -16.69
CA VAL A 121 7.85 11.81 -15.71
C VAL A 121 7.87 11.21 -14.31
N VAL A 122 8.99 11.37 -13.62
CA VAL A 122 9.12 11.17 -12.18
C VAL A 122 8.98 12.52 -11.48
N ARG A 123 8.10 12.57 -10.47
CA ARG A 123 7.84 13.78 -9.67
C ARG A 123 8.15 13.49 -8.21
N MET A 124 8.75 14.46 -7.54
CA MET A 124 8.86 14.50 -6.09
C MET A 124 7.99 15.64 -5.56
N TRP A 125 7.12 15.32 -4.61
CA TRP A 125 6.16 16.24 -4.03
C TRP A 125 6.53 16.52 -2.58
N ASP A 126 6.25 17.73 -2.11
CA ASP A 126 6.20 18.03 -0.70
C ASP A 126 4.80 17.80 -0.10
N ARG A 127 4.62 18.17 1.18
CA ARG A 127 3.33 18.06 1.87
C ARG A 127 2.33 19.14 1.47
N ALA A 128 2.77 20.24 0.85
CA ALA A 128 1.91 21.29 0.32
C ALA A 128 1.34 20.92 -1.07
N GLY A 129 1.89 19.86 -1.69
CA GLY A 129 1.52 19.44 -3.05
C GLY A 129 2.34 20.11 -4.13
N GLU A 130 3.41 20.83 -3.77
CA GLU A 130 4.33 21.41 -4.75
C GLU A 130 5.27 20.33 -5.28
N THR A 131 5.48 20.34 -6.59
CA THR A 131 6.46 19.46 -7.23
C THR A 131 7.86 20.06 -7.05
N LEU A 132 8.61 19.52 -6.10
CA LEU A 132 10.00 19.89 -5.81
C LEU A 132 10.96 19.49 -6.94
N VAL A 133 10.72 18.33 -7.55
CA VAL A 133 11.56 17.79 -8.63
C VAL A 133 10.67 17.20 -9.71
N LYS A 134 10.96 17.53 -10.97
CA LYS A 134 10.33 16.92 -12.15
C LYS A 134 11.43 16.42 -13.07
N HIS A 135 11.48 15.12 -13.32
CA HIS A 135 12.48 14.50 -14.19
C HIS A 135 11.81 13.70 -15.31
N GLN A 136 12.04 14.12 -16.56
CA GLN A 136 11.54 13.45 -17.75
C GLN A 136 12.52 12.35 -18.17
N LEU A 137 12.10 11.08 -18.10
CA LEU A 137 12.93 9.95 -18.54
C LEU A 137 12.76 9.59 -20.02
N GLY A 138 11.73 10.12 -20.67
CA GLY A 138 11.36 9.86 -22.06
C GLY A 138 9.86 10.04 -22.25
N THR A 139 9.33 9.76 -23.44
CA THR A 139 7.89 9.92 -23.74
C THR A 139 7.07 8.66 -23.45
N ALA A 140 7.72 7.56 -23.05
CA ALA A 140 7.05 6.29 -22.80
C ALA A 140 6.51 6.23 -21.36
N PRO A 141 5.34 5.62 -21.13
CA PRO A 141 4.76 5.48 -19.79
C PRO A 141 5.67 4.76 -18.82
N LEU A 142 5.81 5.34 -17.63
CA LEU A 142 6.39 4.67 -16.48
C LEU A 142 5.33 3.74 -15.87
N LYS A 143 5.79 2.67 -15.22
CA LYS A 143 4.92 1.60 -14.71
C LYS A 143 5.21 1.22 -13.28
N ALA A 144 6.47 1.35 -12.86
CA ALA A 144 6.89 0.92 -11.54
C ALA A 144 7.96 1.84 -10.97
N LEU A 145 7.93 1.99 -9.65
CA LEU A 145 8.84 2.82 -8.88
C LEU A 145 9.15 2.13 -7.55
N THR A 146 10.42 2.12 -7.16
CA THR A 146 10.84 1.59 -5.86
C THR A 146 12.06 2.35 -5.33
N HIS A 147 12.23 2.36 -4.01
CA HIS A 147 13.41 2.94 -3.38
C HIS A 147 14.59 1.97 -3.45
N VAL A 148 15.77 2.53 -3.65
CA VAL A 148 17.05 1.80 -3.71
C VAL A 148 17.96 2.39 -2.65
N LYS A 149 18.88 1.57 -2.10
CA LYS A 149 19.90 2.06 -1.17
C LYS A 149 20.72 3.17 -1.84
N GLY A 150 20.64 4.39 -1.30
CA GLY A 150 21.50 5.51 -1.65
C GLY A 150 22.71 5.61 -0.72
N ASN A 151 23.84 6.11 -1.25
CA ASN A 151 24.94 6.61 -0.42
C ASN A 151 24.62 8.07 -0.08
N ALA A 152 24.13 8.30 1.13
CA ALA A 152 24.04 9.65 1.69
C ALA A 152 25.28 9.89 2.54
N SER A 153 26.03 10.97 2.27
CA SER A 153 26.82 11.60 3.33
C SER A 153 25.83 12.33 4.26
N GLU A 154 26.17 12.46 5.55
CA GLU A 154 25.32 13.18 6.52
C GLU A 154 24.97 14.61 6.07
N ALA A 155 25.76 15.20 5.18
CA ALA A 155 25.61 16.58 4.71
C ALA A 155 24.59 16.77 3.57
N SER A 156 24.17 15.71 2.87
CA SER A 156 23.20 15.81 1.76
C SER A 156 22.47 14.49 1.57
N PRO A 157 21.32 14.28 2.21
CA PRO A 157 20.62 13.01 2.13
C PRO A 157 19.86 12.95 0.79
N VAL A 158 20.17 11.91 0.01
CA VAL A 158 19.69 11.69 -1.36
C VAL A 158 18.79 10.47 -1.39
N VAL A 159 17.65 10.60 -2.04
CA VAL A 159 16.69 9.52 -2.26
C VAL A 159 17.02 8.87 -3.59
N ARG A 160 17.49 7.63 -3.55
CA ARG A 160 17.73 6.86 -4.77
C ARG A 160 16.48 6.07 -5.13
N VAL A 161 16.00 6.24 -6.35
CA VAL A 161 14.85 5.50 -6.86
C VAL A 161 15.21 4.74 -8.13
N ALA A 162 14.66 3.54 -8.28
CA ALA A 162 14.64 2.80 -9.52
C ALA A 162 13.24 2.88 -10.13
N VAL A 163 13.18 3.22 -11.40
CA VAL A 163 11.94 3.44 -12.14
C VAL A 163 12.00 2.69 -13.45
N ALA A 164 10.95 1.96 -13.79
CA ALA A 164 10.84 1.31 -15.10
C ALA A 164 9.50 1.56 -15.76
N GLY A 165 9.49 1.36 -17.07
CA GLY A 165 8.34 1.62 -17.91
C GLY A 165 8.35 0.84 -19.22
N MET A 166 7.50 1.30 -20.13
CA MET A 166 7.32 0.67 -21.44
C MET A 166 8.52 0.80 -22.38
N ASN A 167 9.53 1.60 -22.00
CA ASN A 167 10.79 1.75 -22.72
C ASN A 167 11.76 0.57 -22.55
N GLN A 168 11.35 -0.51 -21.87
CA GLN A 168 12.15 -1.74 -21.64
C GLN A 168 13.40 -1.52 -20.77
N LYS A 169 13.47 -0.37 -20.08
CA LYS A 169 14.62 0.05 -19.28
C LYS A 169 14.22 0.26 -17.83
N VAL A 170 15.18 0.05 -16.94
CA VAL A 170 15.10 0.50 -15.55
C VAL A 170 16.12 1.62 -15.36
N SER A 171 15.66 2.81 -15.01
CA SER A 171 16.50 3.98 -14.75
C SER A 171 16.68 4.15 -13.25
N ILE A 172 17.92 4.33 -12.81
CA ILE A 172 18.26 4.65 -11.41
C ILE A 172 18.59 6.13 -11.35
N MET A 173 17.99 6.86 -10.41
CA MET A 173 18.25 8.29 -10.23
C MET A 173 18.30 8.66 -8.75
N ASP A 174 19.05 9.72 -8.49
CA ASP A 174 19.18 10.35 -7.19
C ASP A 174 18.31 11.62 -7.16
N LEU A 175 17.41 11.70 -6.19
CA LEU A 175 16.56 12.86 -5.92
C LEU A 175 17.07 13.54 -4.64
N GLN A 176 17.38 14.83 -4.70
CA GLN A 176 17.89 15.57 -3.55
C GLN A 176 16.77 15.85 -2.53
N GLY A 177 17.04 15.68 -1.23
CA GLY A 177 16.21 16.29 -0.18
C GLY A 177 15.33 15.37 0.67
N ALA A 178 15.78 14.15 1.01
CA ALA A 178 15.09 13.38 2.06
C ALA A 178 16.00 12.37 2.77
N SER A 179 15.52 11.87 3.93
CA SER A 179 16.28 11.07 4.90
C SER A 179 16.62 9.65 4.44
N ARG A 180 17.65 9.08 5.08
CA ARG A 180 18.26 7.79 4.76
C ARG A 180 17.25 6.64 4.90
N GLN A 181 16.94 5.94 3.80
CA GLN A 181 16.23 4.66 3.85
C GLN A 181 17.16 3.49 3.54
N ARG A 182 17.03 2.41 4.30
CA ARG A 182 17.77 1.15 4.08
C ARG A 182 16.82 0.11 3.50
N TYR A 183 17.02 -0.25 2.24
CA TYR A 183 16.45 -1.49 1.68
C TYR A 183 17.44 -2.16 0.70
N SER A 184 17.30 -3.50 0.62
CA SER A 184 17.91 -4.55 -0.23
C SER A 184 19.19 -4.25 -1.04
N SER A 185 20.10 -5.23 -1.14
CA SER A 185 21.24 -5.23 -2.07
C SER A 185 20.89 -5.72 -3.49
N HIS A 186 19.63 -6.10 -3.72
CA HIS A 186 19.15 -6.66 -4.98
C HIS A 186 17.84 -5.99 -5.43
N LEU A 187 17.72 -5.77 -6.72
CA LEU A 187 16.55 -5.24 -7.42
C LEU A 187 15.94 -6.32 -8.31
N TYR A 188 14.64 -6.57 -8.15
CA TYR A 188 13.89 -7.54 -8.94
C TYR A 188 13.02 -6.82 -9.95
N THR A 189 12.96 -7.32 -11.18
CA THR A 189 12.15 -6.72 -12.26
C THR A 189 11.37 -7.80 -12.98
N ALA A 190 10.11 -7.50 -13.32
CA ALA A 190 9.26 -8.36 -14.13
C ALA A 190 8.87 -7.62 -15.42
N SER A 191 8.78 -8.39 -16.52
CA SER A 191 8.52 -7.86 -17.85
C SER A 191 7.42 -8.64 -18.58
N TRP A 192 6.78 -7.97 -19.53
CA TRP A 192 5.77 -8.56 -20.43
C TRP A 192 6.32 -9.66 -21.34
N ASP A 193 7.64 -9.80 -21.45
CA ASP A 193 8.29 -10.93 -22.12
C ASP A 193 8.26 -12.23 -21.28
N GLY A 194 7.66 -12.19 -20.09
CA GLY A 194 7.54 -13.35 -19.19
C GLY A 194 8.79 -13.61 -18.34
N SER A 195 9.79 -12.73 -18.40
CA SER A 195 11.03 -12.89 -17.63
C SER A 195 11.04 -12.11 -16.31
N ILE A 196 11.73 -12.68 -15.33
CA ILE A 196 12.12 -12.01 -14.09
C ILE A 196 13.64 -11.86 -14.10
N LYS A 197 14.13 -10.62 -13.92
CA LYS A 197 15.57 -10.36 -13.80
C LYS A 197 15.91 -9.82 -12.42
N VAL A 198 17.03 -10.28 -11.88
CA VAL A 198 17.60 -9.84 -10.61
C VAL A 198 18.88 -9.08 -10.88
N TYR A 199 18.95 -7.85 -10.39
CA TYR A 199 20.10 -6.98 -10.51
C TYR A 199 20.73 -6.76 -9.15
N SER A 200 22.06 -6.88 -9.06
CA SER A 200 22.78 -6.38 -7.90
C SER A 200 22.81 -4.86 -7.96
N ILE A 201 22.45 -4.20 -6.85
CA ILE A 201 22.46 -2.74 -6.71
C ILE A 201 23.61 -2.29 -5.81
N SER A 202 24.73 -3.01 -5.80
CA SER A 202 25.98 -2.48 -5.26
C SER A 202 26.46 -1.32 -6.12
N GLU A 203 27.08 -0.32 -5.50
CA GLU A 203 27.55 0.90 -6.15
C GLU A 203 28.49 0.60 -7.33
N SER A 204 29.39 -0.38 -7.17
CA SER A 204 30.26 -0.90 -8.22
C SER A 204 29.54 -1.53 -9.42
N ALA A 205 28.37 -2.13 -9.20
CA ALA A 205 27.58 -2.77 -10.26
C ALA A 205 26.78 -1.75 -11.06
N ILE A 206 26.35 -0.65 -10.41
CA ILE A 206 25.67 0.46 -11.08
C ILE A 206 26.66 1.22 -11.96
N GLU A 207 27.87 1.51 -11.48
CA GLU A 207 28.93 2.18 -12.25
C GLU A 207 29.39 1.37 -13.47
N SER A 208 29.48 0.04 -13.37
CA SER A 208 29.91 -0.79 -14.50
C SER A 208 28.86 -0.89 -15.63
N ALA A 209 27.58 -0.61 -15.34
CA ALA A 209 26.50 -0.61 -16.33
C ALA A 209 26.46 0.69 -17.18
N VAL A 210 27.24 1.72 -16.81
CA VAL A 210 27.30 3.04 -17.47
C VAL A 210 28.18 3.06 -18.72
N ALA A 211 29.01 2.05 -18.95
CA ALA A 211 29.98 2.05 -20.04
C ALA A 211 29.39 1.56 -21.37
N SER A 212 28.75 2.47 -22.13
CA SER A 212 28.84 2.58 -23.61
C SER A 212 27.96 3.73 -24.14
N PRO A 213 28.48 4.95 -24.36
CA PRO A 213 27.73 5.98 -25.08
C PRO A 213 27.72 5.70 -26.59
N PRO A 214 26.58 5.78 -27.30
CA PRO A 214 26.57 5.90 -28.74
C PRO A 214 27.05 7.32 -29.13
N THR A 215 28.05 7.39 -29.99
CA THR A 215 28.57 8.65 -30.52
C THR A 215 27.61 9.24 -31.56
N LYS A 216 27.23 10.52 -31.43
CA LYS A 216 27.37 11.56 -32.50
C LYS A 216 26.76 12.94 -32.16
N LYS A 217 27.66 13.93 -32.34
CA LYS A 217 27.61 15.32 -32.85
C LYS A 217 26.35 16.20 -32.70
N ALA A 218 26.63 17.41 -32.20
CA ALA A 218 25.75 18.54 -31.91
C ALA A 218 25.15 19.26 -33.13
N LYS A 219 24.02 19.95 -32.90
CA LYS A 219 23.75 21.27 -33.49
C LYS A 219 22.79 22.09 -32.60
N LYS A 220 23.10 23.39 -32.47
CA LYS A 220 22.48 24.41 -31.62
C LYS A 220 21.38 25.16 -32.39
N ASN A 221 20.34 25.65 -31.72
CA ASN A 221 19.82 27.02 -31.87
C ASN A 221 18.74 27.38 -30.82
N ASP A 222 18.88 28.60 -30.31
CA ASP A 222 18.00 29.29 -29.35
C ASP A 222 16.79 29.97 -30.04
N THR A 223 15.68 30.16 -29.31
CA THR A 223 15.14 31.51 -28.95
C THR A 223 13.93 31.45 -27.99
N SER A 224 14.13 32.05 -26.81
CA SER A 224 13.26 32.80 -25.86
C SER A 224 11.73 32.60 -25.74
N SER A 225 11.27 32.41 -24.49
CA SER A 225 9.99 32.94 -23.97
C SER A 225 10.09 33.29 -22.46
N ALA A 226 9.21 34.20 -22.02
CA ALA A 226 9.18 34.97 -20.76
C ALA A 226 8.99 34.14 -19.45
N PRO A 227 9.05 34.73 -18.23
CA PRO A 227 9.41 34.02 -17.01
C PRO A 227 8.25 33.18 -16.48
N MET A 228 8.36 31.87 -16.67
CA MET A 228 7.61 30.88 -15.89
C MET A 228 8.28 30.71 -14.52
N ALA A 229 7.48 30.35 -13.52
CA ALA A 229 7.93 29.91 -12.21
C ALA A 229 9.16 28.99 -12.36
N ALA A 230 10.17 29.18 -11.51
CA ALA A 230 11.47 28.52 -11.65
C ALA A 230 11.28 27.02 -11.92
N PRO A 231 11.76 26.50 -13.07
CA PRO A 231 11.58 25.09 -13.39
C PRO A 231 12.27 24.27 -12.30
N ALA A 232 11.53 23.29 -11.76
CA ALA A 232 12.06 22.33 -10.81
C ALA A 232 13.38 21.74 -11.35
N PRO A 233 14.41 21.56 -10.50
CA PRO A 233 15.73 21.13 -10.94
C PRO A 233 15.66 19.83 -11.74
N GLN A 234 16.16 19.86 -12.99
CA GLN A 234 16.26 18.68 -13.84
C GLN A 234 17.48 17.87 -13.42
N LEU A 235 17.24 16.71 -12.81
CA LEU A 235 18.30 15.76 -12.46
C LEU A 235 18.63 14.86 -13.68
N GLN A 236 19.67 14.03 -13.59
CA GLN A 236 20.00 13.03 -14.62
C GLN A 236 20.02 11.63 -13.98
N ALA A 237 19.58 10.63 -14.74
CA ALA A 237 19.69 9.24 -14.30
C ALA A 237 21.16 8.83 -14.16
N LEU A 238 21.51 8.20 -13.04
CA LEU A 238 22.86 7.71 -12.74
C LEU A 238 23.26 6.51 -13.62
N GLY A 239 22.27 5.75 -14.09
CA GLY A 239 22.48 4.59 -14.94
C GLY A 239 21.16 3.99 -15.42
N SER A 240 21.24 3.13 -16.44
CA SER A 240 20.09 2.42 -16.99
C SER A 240 20.41 0.94 -17.19
N LEU A 241 19.56 0.07 -16.65
CA LEU A 241 19.66 -1.37 -16.83
C LEU A 241 18.85 -1.77 -18.06
N THR A 242 19.49 -2.54 -18.94
CA THR A 242 18.92 -3.03 -20.21
C THR A 242 18.94 -4.55 -20.26
N GLY A 243 18.14 -5.16 -21.14
CA GLY A 243 18.15 -6.60 -21.39
C GLY A 243 16.79 -7.30 -21.34
N HIS A 244 15.73 -6.60 -20.96
CA HIS A 244 14.35 -7.04 -21.24
C HIS A 244 14.01 -6.76 -22.70
N VAL A 245 13.22 -7.63 -23.32
CA VAL A 245 12.75 -7.47 -24.72
C VAL A 245 11.31 -6.96 -24.74
N GLY A 246 10.60 -7.09 -23.61
CA GLY A 246 9.26 -6.55 -23.37
C GLY A 246 9.22 -5.38 -22.37
N ALA A 247 8.04 -4.77 -22.25
CA ALA A 247 7.79 -3.67 -21.31
C ALA A 247 7.95 -4.16 -19.86
N VAL A 248 8.72 -3.44 -19.04
CA VAL A 248 8.89 -3.74 -17.62
C VAL A 248 7.69 -3.19 -16.87
N ASN A 249 6.92 -4.06 -16.21
CA ASN A 249 5.66 -3.70 -15.56
C ASN A 249 5.78 -3.58 -14.03
N SER A 250 6.82 -4.18 -13.45
CA SER A 250 7.06 -4.14 -12.00
C SER A 250 8.54 -4.09 -11.70
N VAL A 251 8.90 -3.28 -10.72
CA VAL A 251 10.26 -3.14 -10.20
C VAL A 251 10.15 -3.13 -8.69
N ALA A 252 10.73 -4.13 -8.05
CA ALA A 252 10.66 -4.33 -6.63
C ALA A 252 12.07 -4.35 -6.02
N ALA A 253 12.33 -3.42 -5.11
CA ALA A 253 13.00 -3.75 -3.85
C ALA A 253 11.95 -4.10 -2.76
N GLY A 254 10.65 -4.06 -3.13
CA GLY A 254 9.48 -4.42 -2.31
C GLY A 254 8.11 -3.87 -2.79
N SER A 255 7.82 -3.66 -4.08
CA SER A 255 6.49 -3.22 -4.60
C SER A 255 6.36 -3.57 -6.10
N ALA A 256 5.21 -3.78 -6.77
CA ALA A 256 3.90 -3.19 -6.54
C ALA A 256 2.67 -4.07 -6.80
N THR A 257 2.79 -5.29 -7.33
CA THR A 257 1.67 -6.27 -7.31
C THR A 257 1.93 -7.42 -6.36
N VAL A 258 3.19 -7.58 -5.94
CA VAL A 258 3.65 -8.58 -5.00
C VAL A 258 4.44 -7.86 -3.91
N ALA A 259 4.07 -8.07 -2.65
CA ALA A 259 4.69 -7.40 -1.50
C ALA A 259 5.02 -8.43 -0.41
N TYR A 260 6.23 -8.35 0.15
CA TYR A 260 6.67 -9.22 1.24
C TYR A 260 6.57 -8.47 2.58
N SER A 261 6.00 -9.11 3.60
CA SER A 261 6.10 -8.64 4.98
C SER A 261 7.16 -9.44 5.73
N PRO A 262 8.25 -8.80 6.19
CA PRO A 262 9.25 -9.49 7.02
C PRO A 262 8.69 -9.89 8.38
N ARG A 263 7.71 -9.14 8.91
CA ARG A 263 7.06 -9.43 10.21
C ARG A 263 6.12 -10.63 10.11
N ALA A 264 5.33 -10.71 9.04
CA ALA A 264 4.42 -11.83 8.81
C ALA A 264 5.15 -13.08 8.27
N GLY A 265 6.27 -12.88 7.57
CA GLY A 265 6.90 -13.94 6.77
C GLY A 265 6.06 -14.36 5.57
N LEU A 266 5.16 -13.48 5.09
CA LEU A 266 4.22 -13.76 4.03
C LEU A 266 4.43 -12.84 2.84
N ILE A 267 4.10 -13.35 1.66
CA ILE A 267 4.01 -12.60 0.41
C ILE A 267 2.53 -12.36 0.14
N ALA A 268 2.15 -11.15 -0.24
CA ALA A 268 0.83 -10.82 -0.77
C ALA A 268 0.93 -10.56 -2.27
N SER A 269 -0.05 -11.01 -3.05
CA SER A 269 -0.12 -10.73 -4.48
C SER A 269 -1.51 -10.28 -4.94
N GLY A 270 -1.58 -9.21 -5.72
CA GLY A 270 -2.75 -8.82 -6.53
C GLY A 270 -2.71 -9.44 -7.92
N HIS A 271 -3.88 -9.65 -8.53
CA HIS A 271 -4.01 -10.27 -9.85
C HIS A 271 -5.10 -9.57 -10.69
N ALA A 272 -5.31 -10.06 -11.92
CA ALA A 272 -6.40 -9.65 -12.81
C ALA A 272 -7.80 -10.06 -12.31
N ASP A 273 -7.90 -10.76 -11.19
CA ASP A 273 -9.15 -11.03 -10.48
C ASP A 273 -9.26 -10.15 -9.22
N PRO A 274 -10.45 -10.01 -8.60
CA PRO A 274 -10.63 -9.11 -7.46
C PRO A 274 -10.13 -9.69 -6.13
N VAL A 275 -9.16 -10.61 -6.15
CA VAL A 275 -8.73 -11.38 -4.98
C VAL A 275 -7.24 -11.17 -4.75
N ILE A 276 -6.89 -10.88 -3.49
CA ILE A 276 -5.49 -10.86 -3.04
C ILE A 276 -5.16 -12.24 -2.49
N ARG A 277 -4.00 -12.78 -2.85
CA ARG A 277 -3.54 -14.08 -2.35
C ARG A 277 -2.35 -13.90 -1.43
N LEU A 278 -2.34 -14.63 -0.32
CA LEU A 278 -1.22 -14.70 0.60
C LEU A 278 -0.48 -16.02 0.43
N TRP A 279 0.85 -15.94 0.44
CA TRP A 279 1.77 -17.05 0.22
C TRP A 279 2.79 -17.10 1.34
N ASP A 280 3.17 -18.32 1.71
CA ASP A 280 4.26 -18.56 2.66
C ASP A 280 5.50 -18.98 1.88
N SER A 281 6.50 -18.11 1.82
CA SER A 281 7.73 -18.36 1.08
C SER A 281 8.61 -19.44 1.69
N ARG A 282 8.28 -19.91 2.91
CA ARG A 282 9.02 -20.96 3.62
C ARG A 282 8.45 -22.35 3.33
N SER A 283 7.28 -22.43 2.72
CA SER A 283 6.71 -23.72 2.31
C SER A 283 7.46 -24.25 1.09
N SER A 284 7.87 -25.52 1.13
CA SER A 284 8.46 -26.21 -0.01
C SER A 284 7.48 -26.38 -1.18
N GLU A 285 6.17 -26.25 -0.91
CA GLU A 285 5.13 -26.21 -1.93
C GLU A 285 4.75 -24.75 -2.21
N ALA A 286 5.54 -24.09 -3.07
CA ALA A 286 5.35 -22.71 -3.50
C ALA A 286 3.98 -22.42 -4.17
N THR A 287 3.15 -23.45 -4.38
CA THR A 287 1.80 -23.39 -4.95
C THR A 287 0.68 -23.23 -3.92
N LEU A 288 0.95 -23.37 -2.61
CA LEU A 288 -0.09 -23.30 -1.58
C LEU A 288 -0.41 -21.85 -1.17
N VAL A 289 -1.59 -21.39 -1.59
CA VAL A 289 -2.21 -20.15 -1.10
C VAL A 289 -2.65 -20.35 0.35
N LYS A 290 -2.05 -19.59 1.28
CA LYS A 290 -2.40 -19.63 2.72
C LYS A 290 -3.75 -19.01 3.02
N ALA A 291 -4.06 -17.89 2.36
CA ALA A 291 -5.32 -17.19 2.52
C ALA A 291 -5.65 -16.37 1.27
N ARG A 292 -6.95 -16.08 1.11
CA ARG A 292 -7.48 -15.23 0.04
C ARG A 292 -8.22 -14.06 0.67
N LEU A 293 -7.78 -12.85 0.40
CA LEU A 293 -8.46 -11.64 0.85
C LEU A 293 -9.44 -11.20 -0.23
N VAL A 294 -10.71 -11.13 0.14
CA VAL A 294 -11.82 -10.79 -0.76
C VAL A 294 -12.46 -9.46 -0.34
N GLY A 295 -12.94 -8.71 -1.32
CA GLY A 295 -13.62 -7.44 -1.08
C GLY A 295 -13.59 -6.47 -2.27
N HIS A 296 -12.60 -6.60 -3.14
CA HIS A 296 -12.58 -5.85 -4.40
C HIS A 296 -13.67 -6.30 -5.36
N ARG A 297 -14.06 -5.40 -6.27
CA ARG A 297 -15.02 -5.67 -7.35
C ARG A 297 -14.38 -5.74 -8.73
N ASN A 298 -13.09 -5.44 -8.82
CA ASN A 298 -12.31 -5.45 -10.04
C ASN A 298 -10.85 -5.81 -9.73
N GLN A 299 -10.00 -5.88 -10.76
CA GLN A 299 -8.59 -6.28 -10.67
C GLN A 299 -7.85 -5.54 -9.56
N VAL A 300 -6.97 -6.25 -8.86
CA VAL A 300 -6.09 -5.66 -7.85
C VAL A 300 -4.81 -5.21 -8.54
N ALA A 301 -4.65 -3.90 -8.69
CA ALA A 301 -3.53 -3.30 -9.38
C ALA A 301 -2.29 -3.20 -8.49
N SER A 302 -2.47 -3.01 -7.18
CA SER A 302 -1.34 -2.88 -6.27
C SER A 302 -1.63 -3.31 -4.84
N VAL A 303 -0.59 -3.76 -4.13
CA VAL A 303 -0.63 -4.17 -2.72
C VAL A 303 0.60 -3.65 -1.97
N ALA A 304 0.41 -3.22 -0.71
CA ALA A 304 1.46 -2.74 0.16
C ALA A 304 1.21 -3.18 1.61
N TRP A 305 2.19 -3.83 2.24
CA TRP A 305 2.10 -4.18 3.66
C TRP A 305 2.31 -2.95 4.54
N ALA A 306 1.60 -2.90 5.66
CA ALA A 306 1.94 -1.95 6.71
C ALA A 306 3.30 -2.34 7.31
N PRO A 307 4.31 -1.45 7.30
CA PRO A 307 5.65 -1.79 7.79
C PRO A 307 5.65 -2.10 9.29
N GLU A 308 4.70 -1.49 10.02
CA GLU A 308 4.59 -1.62 11.46
C GLU A 308 3.71 -2.79 11.93
N SER A 309 3.07 -3.53 11.01
CA SER A 309 2.17 -4.62 11.39
C SER A 309 2.49 -5.92 10.66
N ALA A 310 2.40 -7.03 11.39
CA ALA A 310 2.43 -8.36 10.78
C ALA A 310 1.10 -8.70 10.08
N TYR A 311 0.01 -8.00 10.39
CA TYR A 311 -1.33 -8.44 10.01
C TYR A 311 -2.01 -7.55 8.98
N HIS A 312 -1.50 -6.34 8.74
CA HIS A 312 -2.21 -5.34 7.94
C HIS A 312 -1.54 -5.06 6.60
N LEU A 313 -2.37 -4.88 5.58
CA LEU A 313 -1.95 -4.42 4.27
C LEU A 313 -3.00 -3.52 3.63
N ALA A 314 -2.58 -2.69 2.69
CA ALA A 314 -3.44 -1.92 1.81
C ALA A 314 -3.37 -2.47 0.38
N SER A 315 -4.44 -2.28 -0.38
CA SER A 315 -4.49 -2.63 -1.80
C SER A 315 -5.26 -1.59 -2.61
N ALA A 316 -4.82 -1.36 -3.85
CA ALA A 316 -5.48 -0.51 -4.84
C ALA A 316 -6.05 -1.36 -5.96
N SER A 317 -7.23 -0.97 -6.46
CA SER A 317 -7.95 -1.69 -7.50
C SER A 317 -8.51 -0.80 -8.58
N LEU A 318 -8.73 -1.42 -9.74
CA LEU A 318 -9.45 -0.83 -10.87
C LEU A 318 -10.95 -0.65 -10.58
N ASP A 319 -11.44 -1.00 -9.39
CA ASP A 319 -12.77 -0.60 -8.89
C ASP A 319 -12.78 0.81 -8.28
N GLY A 320 -11.62 1.48 -8.28
CA GLY A 320 -11.41 2.84 -7.82
C GLY A 320 -11.20 2.98 -6.32
N SER A 321 -11.20 1.87 -5.57
CA SER A 321 -10.99 1.90 -4.13
C SER A 321 -9.57 1.54 -3.73
N VAL A 322 -9.18 2.07 -2.57
CA VAL A 322 -8.11 1.53 -1.74
C VAL A 322 -8.75 0.78 -0.58
N ARG A 323 -8.31 -0.43 -0.28
CA ARG A 323 -8.83 -1.22 0.85
C ARG A 323 -7.73 -1.55 1.83
N VAL A 324 -8.06 -1.48 3.11
CA VAL A 324 -7.20 -1.97 4.21
C VAL A 324 -7.72 -3.32 4.67
N PHE A 325 -6.81 -4.28 4.78
CA PHE A 325 -7.10 -5.64 5.18
C PHE A 325 -6.37 -5.99 6.48
N ASP A 326 -7.00 -6.87 7.24
CA ASP A 326 -6.38 -7.64 8.31
C ASP A 326 -6.42 -9.12 7.92
N ILE A 327 -5.25 -9.74 7.82
CA ILE A 327 -5.12 -11.13 7.38
C ILE A 327 -5.75 -12.13 8.35
N ARG A 328 -6.03 -11.73 9.60
CA ARG A 328 -6.77 -12.53 10.60
C ARG A 328 -8.25 -12.67 10.24
N SER A 329 -8.79 -11.75 9.43
CA SER A 329 -10.16 -11.79 8.91
C SER A 329 -10.17 -11.70 7.38
N PRO A 330 -9.77 -12.77 6.66
CA PRO A 330 -9.56 -12.72 5.21
C PRO A 330 -10.84 -12.56 4.39
N SER A 331 -12.01 -12.83 4.97
CA SER A 331 -13.31 -12.80 4.29
C SER A 331 -13.81 -11.37 3.96
N GLN A 332 -13.16 -10.32 4.46
CA GLN A 332 -13.59 -8.94 4.22
C GLN A 332 -12.46 -7.93 4.49
N SER A 333 -12.54 -6.76 3.85
CA SER A 333 -11.68 -5.63 4.20
C SER A 333 -12.10 -4.99 5.52
N LEU A 334 -11.12 -4.49 6.29
CA LEU A 334 -11.38 -3.67 7.47
C LEU A 334 -12.02 -2.34 7.09
N HIS A 335 -11.41 -1.65 6.12
CA HIS A 335 -11.83 -0.33 5.66
C HIS A 335 -11.77 -0.24 4.14
N THR A 336 -12.69 0.52 3.56
CA THR A 336 -12.61 0.96 2.16
C THR A 336 -12.43 2.46 2.17
N VAL A 337 -11.34 2.91 1.56
CA VAL A 337 -10.96 4.31 1.41
C VAL A 337 -11.10 4.67 -0.06
N GLN A 338 -11.71 5.82 -0.33
CA GLN A 338 -11.88 6.36 -1.68
C GLN A 338 -11.32 7.77 -1.70
N ALA A 339 -10.95 8.26 -2.89
CA ALA A 339 -10.60 9.67 -3.03
C ALA A 339 -11.83 10.54 -2.71
N PRO A 340 -11.66 11.72 -2.12
CA PRO A 340 -12.78 12.60 -1.76
C PRO A 340 -13.75 12.88 -2.92
N GLU A 341 -13.24 13.08 -4.13
CA GLU A 341 -14.06 13.35 -5.35
C GLU A 341 -14.96 12.16 -5.74
N ASP A 342 -14.52 10.92 -5.48
CA ASP A 342 -15.31 9.71 -5.76
C ASP A 342 -16.52 9.57 -4.81
N LEU A 343 -16.50 10.23 -3.64
CA LEU A 343 -17.68 10.29 -2.76
C LEU A 343 -18.74 11.25 -3.28
N GLU A 344 -18.34 12.37 -3.89
CA GLU A 344 -19.26 13.37 -4.46
C GLU A 344 -19.92 12.85 -5.75
N ALA A 345 -19.16 12.12 -6.58
CA ALA A 345 -19.62 11.54 -7.84
C ALA A 345 -20.75 10.49 -7.68
N LYS A 346 -20.97 9.92 -6.49
CA LYS A 346 -22.09 8.98 -6.22
C LYS A 346 -23.47 9.60 -6.41
N THR A 347 -23.58 10.93 -6.49
CA THR A 347 -24.85 11.64 -6.71
C THR A 347 -25.15 11.90 -8.20
N ALA A 348 -24.21 11.65 -9.11
CA ALA A 348 -24.36 11.86 -10.56
C ALA A 348 -24.43 10.53 -11.35
N PRO A 349 -25.20 10.45 -12.46
CA PRO A 349 -25.36 9.20 -13.18
C PRO A 349 -24.11 8.88 -14.03
N LYS A 350 -23.58 7.66 -13.87
CA LYS A 350 -22.75 6.93 -14.86
C LYS A 350 -21.34 7.46 -15.20
N MET A 351 -20.69 8.31 -14.40
CA MET A 351 -19.25 8.48 -14.62
C MET A 351 -18.49 7.22 -14.15
N PRO A 352 -17.57 6.68 -14.97
CA PRO A 352 -16.75 5.55 -14.54
C PRO A 352 -15.87 5.97 -13.37
N VAL A 353 -15.88 5.18 -12.29
CA VAL A 353 -15.01 5.43 -11.13
C VAL A 353 -13.55 5.34 -11.60
N ALA A 354 -12.74 6.35 -11.27
CA ALA A 354 -11.35 6.40 -11.70
C ALA A 354 -10.56 5.23 -11.09
N LYS A 355 -9.78 4.52 -11.93
CA LYS A 355 -9.02 3.34 -11.51
C LYS A 355 -7.87 3.71 -10.57
N ARG A 356 -7.66 2.95 -9.49
CA ARG A 356 -6.47 3.06 -8.65
C ARG A 356 -5.40 2.12 -9.17
N LEU A 357 -4.25 2.68 -9.52
CA LEU A 357 -3.17 1.95 -10.18
C LEU A 357 -2.08 1.54 -9.21
N CYS A 358 -1.85 2.34 -8.16
CA CYS A 358 -0.81 2.07 -7.18
C CYS A 358 -1.24 2.43 -5.76
N VAL A 359 -0.67 1.73 -4.77
CA VAL A 359 -0.75 2.08 -3.36
C VAL A 359 0.59 1.82 -2.68
N THR A 360 0.88 2.61 -1.65
CA THR A 360 2.02 2.38 -0.75
C THR A 360 1.61 2.67 0.69
N TRP A 361 2.29 2.03 1.65
CA TRP A 361 2.09 2.24 3.07
C TRP A 361 3.47 2.41 3.73
N GLY A 362 3.71 3.58 4.31
CA GLY A 362 4.96 3.87 5.00
C GLY A 362 4.92 5.21 5.74
N HIS A 363 5.79 5.37 6.75
CA HIS A 363 5.92 6.63 7.50
C HIS A 363 4.61 7.15 8.11
N GLY A 364 3.74 6.26 8.59
CA GLY A 364 2.43 6.66 9.12
C GLY A 364 1.47 7.19 8.06
N LEU A 365 1.72 6.93 6.77
CA LEU A 365 0.89 7.36 5.66
C LEU A 365 0.51 6.17 4.76
N VAL A 366 -0.67 6.26 4.18
CA VAL A 366 -1.10 5.48 3.02
C VAL A 366 -1.19 6.46 1.85
N ALA A 367 -0.59 6.15 0.71
CA ALA A 367 -0.69 6.98 -0.48
C ALA A 367 -1.08 6.15 -1.71
N SER A 368 -1.89 6.71 -2.60
CA SER A 368 -2.37 6.05 -3.81
C SER A 368 -2.42 7.01 -5.00
N GLY A 369 -2.24 6.47 -6.20
CA GLY A 369 -2.34 7.19 -7.46
C GLY A 369 -3.18 6.41 -8.47
N GLY A 370 -3.76 7.11 -9.46
CA GLY A 370 -4.70 6.51 -10.39
C GLY A 370 -4.90 7.26 -11.71
N GLU A 371 -5.97 6.86 -12.40
CA GLU A 371 -6.50 7.44 -13.65
C GLU A 371 -7.14 8.83 -13.46
N ASP A 372 -7.41 9.22 -12.21
CA ASP A 372 -7.86 10.57 -11.85
C ASP A 372 -6.73 11.61 -11.88
N CYS A 373 -5.51 11.20 -12.20
CA CYS A 373 -4.32 12.04 -12.14
C CYS A 373 -4.06 12.62 -10.74
N GLN A 374 -4.55 12.00 -9.66
CA GLN A 374 -4.34 12.49 -8.30
C GLN A 374 -3.45 11.58 -7.47
N LEU A 375 -2.51 12.19 -6.74
CA LEU A 375 -1.84 11.57 -5.61
C LEU A 375 -2.68 11.82 -4.36
N ASN A 376 -3.38 10.79 -3.91
CA ASN A 376 -4.18 10.82 -2.70
C ASN A 376 -3.36 10.32 -1.51
N VAL A 377 -3.41 11.03 -0.39
CA VAL A 377 -2.65 10.74 0.83
C VAL A 377 -3.59 10.69 2.03
N TRP A 378 -3.45 9.62 2.81
CA TRP A 378 -4.16 9.41 4.06
C TRP A 378 -3.18 9.20 5.19
N GLU A 379 -3.53 9.69 6.38
CA GLU A 379 -2.87 9.33 7.63
C GLU A 379 -3.22 7.88 7.95
N ALA A 380 -2.18 7.05 8.07
CA ALA A 380 -2.35 5.65 8.43
C ALA A 380 -2.71 5.55 9.91
N PRO A 381 -3.56 4.58 10.29
CA PRO A 381 -3.83 4.32 11.68
C PRO A 381 -2.56 3.85 12.41
N GLU A 382 -2.41 4.27 13.66
CA GLU A 382 -1.38 3.75 14.55
C GLU A 382 -1.74 2.33 14.98
N PHE A 383 -0.73 1.47 15.09
CA PHE A 383 -0.89 0.12 15.61
C PHE A 383 -0.65 0.16 17.12
N ALA A 384 -1.61 -0.34 17.90
CA ALA A 384 -1.47 -0.55 19.33
C ALA A 384 -0.58 -1.76 19.63
#